data_AF-A0A0F9AWN2-F1
#
_entry.id   AF-A0A0F9AWN2-F1
#
_cell.length_a   1.000
_cell.length_b   1.000
_cell.length_c   1.000
_cell.angle_alpha   90.00
_cell.angle_beta   90.00
_cell.angle_gamma   90.00
#
_symmetry.space_group_name_H-M   'P 1'
#
loop_
_entity.id
_entity.type
_entity.pdbx_description
1 polymer ?
#
loop_
_entity_poly.entity_id
_entity_poly.type
_entity_poly.pdbx_seq_one_letter_code
_entity_poly.pdbx_strand_id
1 'polypeptide(L)' 'MLHPSNRPALEDLDELFTYHAPTPDQIPRYEAINEAAKLFAKVIFTNAPECADRTSALRKLRDARMWANAAVALEPRE' A
#
# COMPACT_ATOMS: atom_id res chain seq x y z
N MET A 1 -0.56 -14.98 -13.31
CA MET A 1 -1.05 -15.89 -12.25
C MET A 1 -2.04 -15.17 -11.35
N LEU A 2 -2.78 -15.86 -10.48
CA LEU A 2 -3.61 -15.19 -9.46
C LEU A 2 -2.69 -14.47 -8.46
N HIS A 3 -3.06 -13.29 -7.98
CA HIS A 3 -2.30 -12.59 -6.95
C HIS A 3 -2.32 -13.40 -5.64
N PRO A 4 -1.18 -13.69 -4.99
CA PRO A 4 -1.09 -14.60 -3.85
C PRO A 4 -1.90 -14.12 -2.64
N SER A 5 -2.10 -12.80 -2.48
CA SER A 5 -2.96 -12.27 -1.41
C SER A 5 -4.46 -12.52 -1.62
N ASN A 6 -4.92 -12.92 -2.82
CA ASN A 6 -6.35 -13.16 -3.08
C ASN A 6 -6.83 -14.52 -2.55
N ARG A 7 -5.91 -15.48 -2.37
CA ARG A 7 -6.21 -16.80 -1.80
C ARG A 7 -4.96 -17.34 -1.10
N PRO A 8 -4.61 -16.80 0.08
CA PRO A 8 -3.45 -17.27 0.81
C PRO A 8 -3.65 -18.73 1.26
N ALA A 9 -2.71 -19.59 0.92
CA ALA A 9 -2.61 -20.96 1.41
C ALA A 9 -1.35 -21.15 2.27
N LEU A 10 -1.23 -22.28 2.97
CA LEU A 10 -0.08 -22.53 3.86
C LEU A 10 1.24 -22.58 3.07
N GLU A 11 1.18 -23.06 1.85
CA GLU A 11 2.27 -23.10 0.89
C GLU A 11 2.73 -21.71 0.39
N ASP A 12 1.89 -20.68 0.50
CA ASP A 12 2.21 -19.31 0.07
C ASP A 12 2.86 -18.47 1.17
N LEU A 13 2.97 -18.98 2.40
CA LEU A 13 3.44 -18.20 3.55
C LEU A 13 4.85 -17.64 3.34
N ASP A 14 5.76 -18.41 2.74
CA ASP A 14 7.11 -17.90 2.48
C ASP A 14 7.09 -16.70 1.51
N GLU A 15 6.25 -16.76 0.48
CA GLU A 15 6.06 -15.65 -0.45
C GLU A 15 5.37 -14.47 0.24
N LEU A 16 4.33 -14.70 1.04
CA LEU A 16 3.57 -13.61 1.68
C LEU A 16 4.34 -12.88 2.78
N PHE A 17 5.30 -13.55 3.42
CA PHE A 17 6.00 -13.05 4.62
C PHE A 17 7.50 -12.80 4.41
N THR A 18 8.01 -12.90 3.17
CA THR A 18 9.38 -12.49 2.84
C THR A 18 9.47 -11.02 2.42
N TYR A 19 10.69 -10.51 2.39
CA TYR A 19 10.98 -9.20 1.84
C TYR A 19 11.03 -9.26 0.31
N HIS A 20 10.15 -8.48 -0.34
CA HIS A 20 10.13 -8.31 -1.79
C HIS A 20 10.85 -7.03 -2.18
N ALA A 21 12.09 -7.17 -2.66
CA ALA A 21 12.83 -6.04 -3.21
C ALA A 21 12.11 -5.53 -4.48
N PRO A 22 11.91 -4.21 -4.62
CA PRO A 22 11.22 -3.65 -5.78
C PRO A 22 12.02 -3.88 -7.07
N THR A 23 11.35 -4.33 -8.12
CA THR A 23 11.90 -4.36 -9.48
C THR A 23 11.94 -2.95 -10.09
N PRO A 24 12.73 -2.71 -11.15
CA PRO A 24 12.74 -1.42 -11.84
C PRO A 24 11.36 -0.92 -12.27
N ASP A 25 10.46 -1.82 -12.68
CA ASP A 25 9.10 -1.49 -13.12
C ASP A 25 8.15 -1.22 -11.94
N GLN A 26 8.43 -1.77 -10.76
CA GLN A 26 7.64 -1.53 -9.55
C GLN A 26 7.97 -0.18 -8.91
N ILE A 27 9.22 0.30 -9.01
CA ILE A 27 9.66 1.59 -8.44
C ILE A 27 8.72 2.76 -8.82
N PRO A 28 8.44 3.05 -10.10
CA PRO A 28 7.57 4.16 -10.46
C PRO A 28 6.13 3.99 -9.94
N ARG A 29 5.65 2.74 -9.78
CA ARG A 29 4.32 2.44 -9.21
C ARG A 29 4.29 2.77 -7.71
N TYR A 30 5.34 2.40 -6.97
CA TYR A 30 5.49 2.79 -5.57
C TYR A 30 5.53 4.31 -5.41
N GLU A 31 6.29 5.01 -6.25
CA GLU A 31 6.38 6.47 -6.22
C GLU A 31 5.01 7.11 -6.46
N ALA A 32 4.28 6.68 -7.49
CA ALA A 32 2.94 7.19 -7.79
C ALA A 32 1.97 7.03 -6.61
N ILE A 33 1.91 5.84 -6.00
CA ILE A 33 1.06 5.57 -4.82
C ILE A 33 1.48 6.44 -3.63
N ASN A 34 2.77 6.55 -3.39
CA ASN A 34 3.32 7.30 -2.25
C ASN A 34 3.05 8.80 -2.37
N GLU A 35 3.27 9.38 -3.53
CA GLU A 35 3.05 10.81 -3.76
C GLU A 35 1.57 11.16 -3.73
N ALA A 36 0.70 10.32 -4.30
CA ALA A 36 -0.75 10.51 -4.21
C ALA A 36 -1.25 10.46 -2.75
N ALA A 37 -0.79 9.48 -1.96
CA ALA A 37 -1.14 9.38 -0.54
C ALA A 37 -0.63 10.58 0.27
N LYS A 38 0.61 11.04 0.03
CA LYS A 38 1.16 12.23 0.69
C LYS A 38 0.36 13.49 0.33
N LEU A 39 -0.02 13.65 -0.93
CA LEU A 39 -0.83 14.78 -1.38
C LEU A 39 -2.19 14.79 -0.67
N PHE A 40 -2.88 13.66 -0.62
CA PHE A 40 -4.18 13.59 0.06
C PHE A 40 -4.05 13.80 1.57
N ALA A 41 -2.99 13.30 2.20
CA ALA A 41 -2.72 13.57 3.62
C ALA A 41 -2.57 15.07 3.90
N LYS A 42 -1.89 15.83 3.01
CA LYS A 42 -1.80 17.30 3.11
C LYS A 42 -3.19 17.93 3.04
N VAL A 43 -4.03 17.51 2.08
CA VAL A 43 -5.41 18.00 1.96
C VAL A 43 -6.21 17.74 3.23
N ILE A 44 -6.09 16.55 3.84
CA ILE A 44 -6.75 16.21 5.11
C ILE A 44 -6.26 17.13 6.24
N PHE A 45 -4.95 17.32 6.39
CA PHE A 45 -4.39 18.19 7.42
C PHE A 45 -4.86 19.64 7.29
N THR A 46 -4.92 20.17 6.07
CA THR A 46 -5.30 21.56 5.81
C THR A 46 -6.79 21.82 5.99
N ASN A 47 -7.66 20.84 5.69
CA ASN A 47 -9.10 21.08 5.58
C ASN A 47 -9.94 20.41 6.68
N ALA A 48 -9.44 19.34 7.31
CA ALA A 48 -10.17 18.68 8.40
C ALA A 48 -9.77 19.29 9.76
N PRO A 49 -10.73 19.52 10.68
CA PRO A 49 -10.43 20.02 12.01
C PRO A 49 -9.58 19.03 12.81
N GLU A 50 -8.88 19.52 13.82
CA GLU A 50 -8.12 18.68 14.73
C GLU A 50 -9.04 17.87 15.64
N CYS A 51 -9.39 16.66 15.19
CA CYS A 51 -10.27 15.76 15.92
C CYS A 51 -9.96 14.29 15.64
N ALA A 52 -10.73 13.41 16.28
CA ALA A 52 -10.64 11.97 16.12
C ALA A 52 -10.90 11.52 14.66
N ASP A 53 -11.77 12.21 13.93
CA ASP A 53 -12.10 11.86 12.54
C ASP A 53 -10.93 12.17 11.59
N ARG A 54 -10.25 13.31 11.74
CA ARG A 54 -9.02 13.62 10.99
C ARG A 54 -7.96 12.55 11.23
N THR A 55 -7.76 12.18 12.49
CA THR A 55 -6.81 11.12 12.86
C THR A 55 -7.19 9.78 12.22
N SER A 56 -8.48 9.44 12.23
CA SER A 56 -9.00 8.22 11.63
C SER A 56 -8.85 8.21 10.11
N ALA A 57 -9.09 9.34 9.44
CA ALA A 57 -8.90 9.49 8.00
C ALA A 57 -7.42 9.30 7.62
N LEU A 58 -6.50 9.92 8.35
CA LEU A 58 -5.06 9.77 8.14
C LEU A 58 -4.58 8.32 8.36
N ARG A 59 -5.10 7.62 9.38
CA ARG A 59 -4.81 6.19 9.60
C ARG A 59 -5.28 5.33 8.44
N LYS A 60 -6.54 5.48 8.03
CA LYS A 60 -7.11 4.75 6.88
C LYS A 60 -6.35 5.01 5.58
N LEU A 61 -5.93 6.26 5.34
CA LEU A 61 -5.11 6.60 4.17
C LEU A 61 -3.76 5.89 4.19
N ARG A 62 -3.11 5.82 5.36
CA ARG A 62 -1.85 5.09 5.52
C ARG A 62 -2.04 3.59 5.27
N ASP A 63 -3.12 3.01 5.80
CA ASP A 63 -3.46 1.60 5.57
C ASP A 63 -3.71 1.32 4.09
N ALA A 64 -4.51 2.16 3.43
CA ALA A 64 -4.77 2.06 1.99
C ALA A 64 -3.47 2.13 1.17
N ARG A 65 -2.58 3.06 1.49
CA ARG A 65 -1.24 3.15 0.88
C ARG A 65 -0.42 1.89 1.11
N MET A 66 -0.42 1.35 2.33
CA MET A 66 0.33 0.13 2.65
C MET A 66 -0.17 -1.07 1.84
N TRP A 67 -1.50 -1.27 1.77
CA TRP A 67 -2.09 -2.37 1.03
C TRP A 67 -1.90 -2.24 -0.49
N ALA A 68 -1.99 -1.03 -1.03
CA ALA A 68 -1.69 -0.78 -2.45
C ALA A 68 -0.24 -1.15 -2.79
N ASN A 69 0.71 -0.78 -1.92
CA ASN A 69 2.11 -1.13 -2.09
C ASN A 69 2.37 -2.63 -1.90
N ALA A 70 1.71 -3.28 -0.96
CA ALA A 70 1.80 -4.73 -0.80
C ALA A 70 1.29 -5.48 -2.04
N ALA A 71 0.23 -4.97 -2.69
CA ALA A 71 -0.25 -5.55 -3.95
C ALA A 71 0.75 -5.39 -5.10
N VAL A 72 1.55 -4.32 -5.12
CA VAL A 72 2.66 -4.19 -6.08
C VAL A 72 3.78 -5.16 -5.72
N ALA A 73 4.13 -5.28 -4.43
CA ALA A 73 5.19 -6.15 -3.94
C ALA A 73 4.95 -7.64 -4.27
N LEU A 74 3.70 -8.07 -4.17
CA LEU A 74 3.27 -9.46 -4.31
C LEU A 74 2.74 -9.79 -5.71
N GLU A 75 2.91 -8.89 -6.69
CA GLU A 75 2.51 -9.14 -8.07
C GLU A 75 3.24 -10.38 -8.61
N PRO A 76 2.53 -11.39 -9.15
CA PRO A 76 3.18 -12.59 -9.66
C PRO A 76 4.15 -12.26 -10.79
N ARG A 77 5.39 -12.73 -10.66
CA ARG A 77 6.38 -12.66 -11.75
C ARG A 77 6.00 -13.66 -12.84
N GLU A 78 6.11 -13.24 -14.10
CA GLU A 78 5.98 -14.15 -15.26
C GLU A 78 7.10 -15.19 -15.29
#